data_AF-A0A821Z688-F1
#
_entry.id   AF-A0A821Z688-F1
#
_cell.length_a   1.000
_cell.length_b   1.000
_cell.length_c   1.000
_cell.angle_alpha   90.00
_cell.angle_beta   90.00
_cell.angle_gamma   90.00
#
_symmetry.space_group_name_H-M   'P 1'
#
loop_
_entity.id
_entity.type
_entity.pdbx_description
1 polymer ?
#
loop_
_entity_poly.entity_id
_entity_poly.type
_entity_poly.pdbx_seq_one_letter_code
_entity_poly.pdbx_strand_id
1 'polypeptide(L)'
;MFYQKGENKFGGVLVMVRNFMQVKRVECSLPNVCVVDVKSEEEIRIVGVYASESRSWNWQQISPLLSENCVIYGDFNVDLEQDGSKAVGLLNWADSYFLAPFTPDNPTSLRSNRVIDYAFSNSAKIDIQTYKGNTTSDHYPILSVLSTKIKETVKGQTVHWKVFNLVTEYTFYFWEKYWSLNNLDMTYNDYVQFLRLLSARCTIFFPLSKYRVAIPAELRSFLSYVRALSFRQMRTKNIELKNHVR
;
A
#
# COMPACT_ATOMS: atom_id res chain seq x y z
N MET A 1 -2.77 -4.83 -1.07
CA MET A 1 -2.12 -5.88 -0.27
C MET A 1 -2.09 -7.14 -1.11
N PHE A 2 -0.93 -7.74 -1.26
CA PHE A 2 -0.75 -8.99 -1.99
C PHE A 2 -0.08 -10.00 -1.06
N TYR A 3 -0.67 -11.18 -0.95
CA TYR A 3 -0.18 -12.25 -0.10
C TYR A 3 0.12 -13.49 -0.93
N GLN A 4 1.26 -14.12 -0.68
CA GLN A 4 1.54 -15.47 -1.11
C GLN A 4 1.74 -16.35 0.12
N LYS A 5 0.97 -17.45 0.17
CA LYS A 5 1.10 -18.43 1.24
C LYS A 5 2.47 -19.11 1.21
N GLY A 6 3.06 -19.33 2.37
CA GLY A 6 4.26 -20.14 2.49
C GLY A 6 3.99 -21.64 2.47
N GLU A 7 5.08 -22.41 2.52
CA GLU A 7 5.02 -23.88 2.58
C GLU A 7 4.54 -24.40 3.94
N ASN A 8 4.75 -23.64 5.02
CA ASN A 8 4.36 -24.01 6.37
C ASN A 8 3.42 -22.97 7.00
N LYS A 9 2.88 -23.27 8.19
CA LYS A 9 1.89 -22.41 8.89
C LYS A 9 2.42 -21.03 9.30
N PHE A 10 3.73 -20.83 9.30
CA PHE A 10 4.39 -19.59 9.73
C PHE A 10 5.07 -18.85 8.58
N GLY A 11 5.09 -19.43 7.37
CA GLY A 11 5.72 -18.87 6.20
C GLY A 11 4.74 -18.09 5.33
N GLY A 12 5.30 -17.32 4.41
CA GLY A 12 4.56 -16.54 3.43
C GLY A 12 5.18 -15.17 3.26
N VAL A 13 4.78 -14.52 2.16
CA VAL A 13 5.27 -13.18 1.84
C VAL A 13 4.07 -12.26 1.66
N LEU A 14 4.14 -11.11 2.32
CA LEU A 14 3.14 -10.06 2.25
C LEU A 14 3.76 -8.81 1.64
N VAL A 15 3.19 -8.34 0.52
CA VAL A 15 3.54 -7.06 -0.08
C VAL A 15 2.42 -6.06 0.19
N MET A 16 2.74 -5.06 1.01
CA MET A 16 1.86 -3.93 1.29
C MET A 16 2.24 -2.76 0.40
N VAL A 17 1.24 -2.20 -0.28
CA VAL A 17 1.44 -1.10 -1.23
C VAL A 17 0.56 0.07 -0.78
N ARG A 18 1.13 1.28 -0.81
CA ARG A 18 0.36 2.50 -0.53
C ARG A 18 -0.81 2.61 -1.50
N ASN A 19 -1.95 3.05 -0.98
CA ASN A 19 -3.22 3.03 -1.68
C ASN A 19 -3.22 3.82 -3.01
N PHE A 20 -2.37 4.84 -3.15
CA PHE A 20 -2.28 5.65 -4.37
C PHE A 20 -1.35 5.05 -5.42
N MET A 21 -0.56 4.00 -5.16
CA MET A 21 0.33 3.45 -6.19
C MET A 21 -0.42 2.50 -7.14
N GLN A 22 -0.16 2.61 -8.45
CA GLN A 22 -0.63 1.64 -9.43
C GLN A 22 0.24 0.39 -9.40
N VAL A 23 -0.38 -0.76 -9.12
CA VAL A 23 0.30 -2.04 -8.98
C VAL A 23 -0.51 -3.17 -9.59
N LYS A 24 0.16 -4.13 -10.21
CA LYS A 24 -0.44 -5.35 -10.76
C LYS A 24 0.21 -6.57 -10.09
N ARG A 25 -0.59 -7.56 -9.69
CA ARG A 25 -0.05 -8.85 -9.25
C ARG A 25 0.45 -9.63 -10.46
N VAL A 26 1.65 -10.20 -10.34
CA VAL A 26 2.15 -11.20 -11.27
C VAL A 26 1.74 -12.58 -10.75
N GLU A 27 1.22 -13.42 -11.62
CA GLU A 27 0.83 -14.78 -11.25
C GLU A 27 2.07 -15.57 -10.85
N CYS A 28 2.03 -16.13 -9.64
CA CYS A 28 3.11 -16.91 -9.05
C CYS A 28 2.48 -17.98 -8.18
N SER A 29 2.76 -19.25 -8.49
CA SER A 29 2.34 -20.40 -7.70
C SER A 29 3.40 -20.83 -6.66
N LEU A 30 4.62 -20.29 -6.76
CA LEU A 30 5.70 -20.63 -5.83
C LEU A 30 5.32 -20.18 -4.42
N PRO A 31 5.38 -21.08 -3.44
CA PRO A 31 5.19 -20.69 -2.05
C PRO A 31 6.35 -19.80 -1.60
N ASN A 32 6.10 -18.94 -0.60
CA ASN A 32 7.09 -17.98 -0.09
C ASN A 32 7.63 -16.98 -1.13
N VAL A 33 6.97 -16.78 -2.28
CA VAL A 33 7.35 -15.78 -3.29
C VAL A 33 6.15 -14.95 -3.72
N CYS A 34 6.19 -13.64 -3.47
CA CYS A 34 5.13 -12.73 -3.90
C CYS A 34 5.69 -11.73 -4.92
N VAL A 35 5.02 -11.59 -6.06
CA VAL A 35 5.51 -10.73 -7.16
C VAL A 35 4.46 -9.69 -7.53
N VAL A 36 4.90 -8.43 -7.63
CA VAL A 36 4.08 -7.31 -8.06
C VAL A 36 4.84 -6.43 -9.06
N ASP A 37 4.15 -5.99 -10.10
CA ASP A 37 4.64 -4.97 -11.01
C ASP A 37 4.14 -3.60 -10.53
N VAL A 38 5.07 -2.68 -10.28
CA VAL A 38 4.79 -1.30 -9.90
C VAL A 38 4.83 -0.44 -11.15
N LYS A 39 3.71 0.19 -11.47
CA LYS A 39 3.62 1.10 -12.62
C LYS A 39 4.35 2.40 -12.28
N SER A 40 5.42 2.66 -13.02
CA SER A 40 6.21 3.90 -12.92
C SER A 40 6.50 4.43 -14.34
N GLU A 41 7.42 5.39 -14.51
CA GLU A 41 7.93 5.77 -15.85
C GLU A 41 8.45 4.53 -16.59
N GLU A 42 9.28 3.73 -15.91
CA GLU A 42 9.68 2.38 -16.30
C GLU A 42 9.01 1.39 -15.34
N GLU A 43 8.34 0.35 -15.84
CA GLU A 43 7.73 -0.63 -14.93
C GLU A 43 8.80 -1.35 -14.11
N ILE A 44 8.62 -1.41 -12.79
CA ILE A 44 9.56 -2.06 -11.89
C ILE A 44 8.87 -3.24 -11.23
N ARG A 45 9.46 -4.42 -11.38
CA ARG A 45 8.99 -5.62 -10.70
C ARG A 45 9.60 -5.73 -9.31
N ILE A 46 8.75 -5.91 -8.30
CA ILE A 46 9.17 -6.21 -6.94
C ILE A 46 8.84 -7.67 -6.64
N VAL A 47 9.88 -8.43 -6.27
CA VAL A 47 9.79 -9.84 -5.88
C VAL A 47 10.10 -9.92 -4.39
N GLY A 48 9.12 -10.30 -3.57
CA GLY A 48 9.35 -10.63 -2.16
C GLY A 48 9.60 -12.12 -2.00
N VAL A 49 10.65 -12.50 -1.27
CA VAL A 49 11.08 -13.90 -1.06
C VAL A 49 11.25 -14.17 0.43
N TYR A 50 10.86 -15.36 0.88
CA TYR A 50 11.25 -15.90 2.18
C TYR A 50 11.88 -17.28 1.97
N ALA A 51 13.20 -17.37 2.11
CA ALA A 51 13.95 -18.60 1.90
C ALA A 51 14.26 -19.27 3.24
N SER A 52 13.44 -20.24 3.65
CA SER A 52 13.59 -20.90 4.96
C SER A 52 14.94 -21.64 5.11
N GLU A 53 15.59 -21.47 6.26
CA GLU A 53 16.86 -22.14 6.60
C GLU A 53 16.82 -23.67 6.52
N SER A 54 15.69 -24.29 6.83
CA SER A 54 15.53 -25.74 6.93
C SER A 54 15.51 -26.50 5.60
N ARG A 55 15.65 -25.81 4.46
CA ARG A 55 15.54 -26.42 3.12
C ARG A 55 16.56 -25.87 2.14
N SER A 56 17.06 -26.72 1.26
CA SER A 56 17.82 -26.29 0.09
C SER A 56 16.90 -25.55 -0.90
N TRP A 57 17.17 -24.27 -1.10
CA TRP A 57 16.47 -23.46 -2.09
C TRP A 57 17.00 -23.71 -3.49
N ASN A 58 16.09 -23.84 -4.46
CA ASN A 58 16.45 -23.85 -5.87
C ASN A 58 16.12 -22.49 -6.48
N TRP A 59 17.13 -21.61 -6.53
CA TRP A 59 16.99 -20.25 -7.04
C TRP A 59 16.51 -20.19 -8.49
N GLN A 60 16.74 -21.24 -9.29
CA GLN A 60 16.25 -21.31 -10.67
C GLN A 60 14.72 -21.30 -10.77
N GLN A 61 14.00 -21.61 -9.70
CA GLN A 61 12.55 -21.49 -9.67
C GLN A 61 12.09 -20.02 -9.70
N ILE A 62 12.90 -19.08 -9.20
CA ILE A 62 12.58 -17.64 -9.22
C ILE A 62 12.85 -17.04 -10.61
N SER A 63 13.79 -17.61 -11.38
CA SER A 63 14.25 -17.07 -12.66
C SER A 63 13.12 -16.68 -13.65
N PRO A 64 12.04 -17.48 -13.83
CA PRO A 64 10.94 -17.10 -14.73
C PRO A 64 10.16 -15.86 -14.29
N LEU A 65 10.31 -15.43 -13.05
CA LEU A 65 9.65 -14.25 -12.48
C LEU A 65 10.46 -12.97 -12.67
N LEU A 66 11.72 -13.06 -13.10
CA LEU A 66 12.58 -11.91 -13.29
C LEU A 66 12.12 -11.06 -14.48
N SER A 67 12.43 -9.77 -14.42
CA SER A 67 12.26 -8.82 -15.52
C SER A 67 13.53 -8.00 -15.68
N GLU A 68 13.64 -7.25 -16.77
CA GLU A 68 14.81 -6.40 -17.06
C GLU A 68 15.03 -5.32 -15.99
N ASN A 69 13.94 -4.82 -15.40
CA ASN A 69 13.95 -3.89 -14.27
C ASN A 69 13.22 -4.53 -13.09
N CYS A 70 13.98 -5.13 -12.17
CA CYS A 70 13.41 -5.81 -11.00
C CYS A 70 14.26 -5.63 -9.75
N VAL A 71 13.60 -5.71 -8.60
CA VAL A 71 14.25 -5.81 -7.29
C VAL A 71 13.64 -6.97 -6.52
N ILE A 72 14.50 -7.82 -5.99
CA ILE A 72 14.15 -8.96 -5.14
C ILE A 72 14.50 -8.59 -3.71
N TYR A 73 13.53 -8.59 -2.80
CA TYR A 73 13.74 -8.40 -1.37
C TYR A 73 13.43 -9.70 -0.64
N GLY A 74 14.22 -10.07 0.36
CA GLY A 74 13.87 -11.22 1.16
C GLY A 74 14.78 -11.47 2.34
N ASP A 75 14.29 -12.34 3.22
CA ASP A 75 15.13 -13.14 4.12
C ASP A 75 15.60 -14.34 3.31
N PHE A 76 16.89 -14.36 2.98
CA PHE A 76 17.51 -15.42 2.19
C PHE A 76 18.04 -16.57 3.07
N ASN A 77 18.12 -16.39 4.39
CA ASN A 77 18.85 -17.27 5.32
C ASN A 77 20.25 -17.66 4.82
N VAL A 78 20.89 -16.77 4.06
CA VAL A 78 22.25 -16.94 3.51
C VAL A 78 23.04 -15.67 3.74
N ASP A 79 24.11 -15.75 4.52
CA ASP A 79 25.08 -14.65 4.66
C ASP A 79 26.11 -14.74 3.53
N LEU A 80 26.18 -13.70 2.69
CA LEU A 80 26.98 -13.72 1.47
C LEU A 80 28.49 -13.83 1.72
N GLU A 81 28.96 -13.47 2.91
CA GLU A 81 30.38 -13.53 3.26
C GLU A 81 30.71 -14.81 4.06
N GLN A 82 29.77 -15.28 4.88
CA GLN A 82 30.04 -16.34 5.86
C GLN A 82 29.60 -17.74 5.42
N ASP A 83 28.62 -17.89 4.53
CA ASP A 83 28.01 -19.19 4.21
C ASP A 83 28.67 -19.99 3.07
N GLY A 84 29.86 -19.58 2.63
CA GLY A 84 30.69 -20.34 1.70
C GLY A 84 29.93 -20.84 0.47
N SER A 85 29.76 -22.16 0.34
CA SER A 85 29.11 -22.77 -0.83
C SER A 85 27.66 -22.37 -1.05
N LYS A 86 26.88 -22.07 0.02
CA LYS A 86 25.50 -21.58 -0.14
C LYS A 86 25.49 -20.18 -0.75
N ALA A 87 26.36 -19.30 -0.27
CA ALA A 87 26.54 -17.95 -0.80
C ALA A 87 27.00 -17.99 -2.25
N VAL A 88 28.00 -18.83 -2.58
CA VAL A 88 28.48 -19.03 -3.96
C VAL A 88 27.36 -19.51 -4.88
N GLY A 89 26.52 -20.47 -4.44
CA GLY A 89 25.40 -20.96 -5.24
C GLY A 89 24.35 -19.88 -5.53
N LEU A 90 24.05 -19.03 -4.56
CA LEU A 90 23.13 -17.90 -4.71
C LEU A 90 23.72 -16.82 -5.62
N LEU A 91 24.98 -16.44 -5.42
CA LEU A 91 25.67 -15.43 -6.23
C LEU A 91 25.84 -15.87 -7.68
N ASN A 92 26.23 -17.12 -7.94
CA ASN A 92 26.33 -17.64 -9.31
C ASN A 92 24.98 -17.61 -10.05
N TRP A 93 23.89 -17.92 -9.33
CA TRP A 93 22.55 -17.76 -9.89
C TRP A 93 22.26 -16.28 -10.17
N ALA A 94 22.50 -15.38 -9.22
CA ALA A 94 22.25 -13.95 -9.38
C ALA A 94 23.04 -13.38 -10.59
N ASP A 95 24.32 -13.72 -10.70
CA ASP A 95 25.21 -13.29 -11.79
C ASP A 95 24.69 -13.76 -13.17
N SER A 96 24.15 -14.99 -13.25
CA SER A 96 23.59 -15.51 -14.50
C SER A 96 22.37 -14.72 -15.02
N TYR A 97 21.76 -13.89 -14.17
CA TYR A 97 20.63 -13.02 -14.49
C TYR A 97 20.94 -11.53 -14.27
N PHE A 98 22.22 -11.15 -14.17
CA PHE A 98 22.66 -9.76 -13.96
C PHE A 98 22.06 -9.09 -12.73
N LEU A 99 21.84 -9.88 -11.67
CA LEU A 99 21.31 -9.40 -10.40
C LEU A 99 22.46 -9.01 -9.47
N ALA A 100 22.63 -7.72 -9.21
CA ALA A 100 23.61 -7.22 -8.24
C ALA A 100 23.07 -7.34 -6.80
N PRO A 101 23.85 -7.86 -5.83
CA PRO A 101 23.47 -7.87 -4.42
C PRO A 101 23.59 -6.48 -3.79
N PHE A 102 22.65 -6.16 -2.91
CA PHE A 102 22.63 -4.95 -2.09
C PHE A 102 22.39 -5.35 -0.64
N THR A 103 23.47 -5.42 0.14
CA THR A 103 23.45 -5.75 1.56
C THR A 103 23.55 -4.49 2.42
N PRO A 104 22.86 -4.41 3.56
CA PRO A 104 23.08 -3.34 4.52
C PRO A 104 24.40 -3.55 5.28
N ASP A 105 25.00 -2.45 5.74
CA ASP A 105 26.26 -2.47 6.51
C ASP A 105 26.15 -3.10 7.91
N ASN A 106 24.93 -3.31 8.41
CA ASN A 106 24.69 -3.80 9.77
C ASN A 106 23.87 -5.10 9.72
N PRO A 107 24.08 -6.02 10.68
CA PRO A 107 23.30 -7.26 10.82
C PRO A 107 21.80 -7.02 10.77
N THR A 108 21.08 -7.94 10.11
CA THR A 108 19.62 -7.89 10.01
C THR A 108 18.94 -8.90 10.93
N SER A 109 19.66 -9.94 11.39
CA SER A 109 19.18 -10.88 12.40
C SER A 109 19.69 -10.53 13.79
N LEU A 110 18.77 -10.40 14.75
CA LEU A 110 19.08 -10.23 16.18
C LEU A 110 19.60 -11.52 16.83
N ARG A 111 19.23 -12.69 16.29
CA ARG A 111 19.59 -13.99 16.88
C ARG A 111 21.01 -14.40 16.55
N SER A 112 21.38 -14.25 15.28
CA SER A 112 22.65 -14.75 14.77
C SER A 112 23.68 -13.65 14.56
N ASN A 113 23.29 -12.37 14.61
CA ASN A 113 24.15 -11.23 14.29
C ASN A 113 24.72 -11.31 12.87
N ARG A 114 23.88 -11.71 11.90
CA ARG A 114 24.23 -11.96 10.49
C ARG A 114 23.44 -11.06 9.56
N VAL A 115 23.94 -10.88 8.33
CA VAL A 115 23.25 -10.16 7.25
C VAL A 115 22.62 -11.20 6.33
N ILE A 116 21.36 -11.54 6.61
CA ILE A 116 20.60 -12.56 5.87
C ILE A 116 19.36 -11.98 5.18
N ASP A 117 19.00 -10.74 5.51
CA ASP A 117 17.94 -9.98 4.86
C ASP A 117 18.57 -8.88 3.99
N TYR A 118 18.33 -8.94 2.68
CA TYR A 118 18.92 -8.00 1.73
C TYR A 118 18.12 -7.96 0.43
N ALA A 119 18.68 -7.33 -0.59
CA ALA A 119 18.07 -7.25 -1.90
C ALA A 119 19.02 -7.67 -3.03
N PHE A 120 18.44 -8.14 -4.13
CA PHE A 120 19.10 -8.23 -5.42
C PHE A 120 18.39 -7.31 -6.41
N SER A 121 19.13 -6.67 -7.30
CA SER A 121 18.54 -5.76 -8.28
C SER A 121 19.11 -5.97 -9.68
N ASN A 122 18.24 -5.91 -10.68
CA ASN A 122 18.61 -5.81 -12.09
C ASN A 122 18.14 -4.44 -12.62
N SER A 123 19.07 -3.65 -13.16
CA SER A 123 18.89 -2.28 -13.69
C SER A 123 18.42 -1.21 -12.70
N ALA A 124 17.73 -1.57 -11.61
CA ALA A 124 17.29 -0.62 -10.59
C ALA A 124 18.42 -0.28 -9.62
N LYS A 125 18.74 1.02 -9.50
CA LYS A 125 19.65 1.49 -8.45
C LYS A 125 18.87 1.62 -7.14
N ILE A 126 19.30 0.89 -6.12
CA ILE A 126 18.72 0.94 -4.77
C ILE A 126 19.80 1.32 -3.75
N ASP A 127 19.38 2.06 -2.73
CA ASP A 127 20.15 2.25 -1.50
C ASP A 127 19.46 1.46 -0.40
N ILE A 128 20.22 0.72 0.41
CA ILE A 128 19.67 -0.14 1.47
C ILE A 128 20.38 0.11 2.80
N GLN A 129 19.63 0.10 3.90
CA GLN A 129 20.18 0.20 5.25
C GLN A 129 19.31 -0.53 6.27
N THR A 130 19.92 -0.97 7.37
CA THR A 130 19.19 -1.54 8.51
C THR A 130 18.57 -0.43 9.36
N TYR A 131 17.29 -0.59 9.73
CA TYR A 131 16.61 0.31 10.66
C TYR A 131 17.05 0.04 12.10
N LYS A 132 17.63 1.06 12.75
CA LYS A 132 18.22 0.97 14.10
C LYS A 132 17.21 1.19 15.26
N GLY A 133 15.91 1.26 14.98
CA GLY A 133 14.90 1.44 16.02
C GLY A 133 14.49 0.13 16.70
N ASN A 134 13.65 0.24 17.74
CA ASN A 134 13.08 -0.93 18.42
C ASN A 134 12.21 -1.74 17.45
N THR A 135 12.38 -3.07 17.48
CA THR A 135 11.60 -4.06 16.73
C THR A 135 11.09 -5.12 17.70
N THR A 136 9.90 -5.67 17.43
CA THR A 136 9.35 -6.81 18.17
C THR A 136 9.66 -8.15 17.49
N SER A 137 10.28 -8.12 16.31
CA SER A 137 10.77 -9.30 15.59
C SER A 137 12.20 -9.62 16.01
N ASP A 138 12.62 -10.86 15.75
CA ASP A 138 14.01 -11.31 15.73
C ASP A 138 14.83 -10.78 14.54
N HIS A 139 14.23 -9.99 13.66
CA HIS A 139 14.90 -9.28 12.57
C HIS A 139 14.76 -7.77 12.72
N TYR A 140 15.80 -7.05 12.30
CA TYR A 140 15.75 -5.62 12.06
C TYR A 140 15.13 -5.34 10.69
N PRO A 141 14.17 -4.41 10.59
CA PRO A 141 13.65 -3.98 9.30
C PRO A 141 14.77 -3.42 8.41
N ILE A 142 14.74 -3.74 7.12
CA ILE A 142 15.55 -3.05 6.11
C ILE A 142 14.75 -1.90 5.50
N LEU A 143 15.41 -0.77 5.32
CA LEU A 143 14.90 0.37 4.56
C LEU A 143 15.63 0.41 3.23
N SER A 144 14.86 0.42 2.14
CA SER A 144 15.40 0.53 0.80
C SER A 144 14.76 1.71 0.06
N VAL A 145 15.59 2.47 -0.66
CA VAL A 145 15.16 3.60 -1.47
C VAL A 145 15.38 3.26 -2.94
N LEU A 146 14.29 3.29 -3.70
CA LEU A 146 14.28 3.14 -5.15
C LEU A 146 13.81 4.45 -5.77
N SER A 147 14.71 5.14 -6.46
CA SER A 147 14.42 6.44 -7.07
C SER A 147 13.66 6.25 -8.38
N THR A 148 12.33 6.40 -8.35
CA THR A 148 11.49 6.37 -9.55
C THR A 148 10.26 7.28 -9.42
N LYS A 149 9.72 7.75 -10.55
CA LYS A 149 8.43 8.44 -10.60
C LYS A 149 7.29 7.44 -10.71
N ILE A 150 6.58 7.27 -9.60
CA ILE A 150 5.43 6.38 -9.52
C ILE A 150 4.24 6.97 -10.29
N LYS A 151 3.54 6.12 -11.06
CA LYS A 151 2.23 6.48 -11.61
C LYS A 151 1.18 6.32 -10.51
N GLU A 152 0.65 7.45 -10.08
CA GLU A 152 -0.39 7.45 -9.05
C GLU A 152 -1.75 7.04 -9.64
N THR A 153 -2.51 6.26 -8.87
CA THR A 153 -3.95 6.14 -9.02
C THR A 153 -4.56 7.43 -8.53
N VAL A 154 -5.20 8.17 -9.42
CA VAL A 154 -6.13 9.19 -8.97
C VAL A 154 -7.32 8.46 -8.36
N LYS A 155 -7.57 8.66 -7.07
CA LYS A 155 -8.77 8.14 -6.41
C LYS A 155 -9.77 9.27 -6.23
N GLY A 156 -10.99 9.04 -6.69
CA GLY A 156 -12.14 9.81 -6.26
C GLY A 156 -12.53 9.35 -4.87
N GLN A 157 -13.10 10.28 -4.10
CA GLN A 157 -13.69 9.97 -2.81
C GLN A 157 -15.12 10.50 -2.78
N THR A 158 -16.02 9.69 -2.24
CA THR A 158 -17.39 10.10 -1.92
C THR A 158 -17.66 9.72 -0.48
N VAL A 159 -18.15 10.67 0.31
CA VAL A 159 -18.57 10.44 1.70
C VAL A 159 -20.08 10.28 1.72
N HIS A 160 -20.57 9.21 2.37
CA HIS A 160 -21.99 9.03 2.65
C HIS A 160 -22.45 9.93 3.81
N TRP A 161 -22.56 11.23 3.54
CA TRP A 161 -22.92 12.24 4.55
C TRP A 161 -24.22 11.94 5.29
N LYS A 162 -25.20 11.29 4.64
CA LYS A 162 -26.44 10.87 5.31
C LYS A 162 -26.20 9.86 6.43
N VAL A 163 -25.32 8.89 6.20
CA VAL A 163 -24.99 7.86 7.20
C VAL A 163 -24.13 8.48 8.30
N PHE A 164 -23.16 9.31 7.91
CA PHE A 164 -22.35 10.08 8.86
C PHE A 164 -23.23 10.90 9.81
N ASN A 165 -24.14 11.71 9.26
CA ASN A 165 -25.04 12.57 10.04
C ASN A 165 -25.94 11.75 10.96
N LEU A 166 -26.56 10.67 10.45
CA LEU A 166 -27.42 9.81 11.24
C LEU A 166 -26.68 9.22 12.46
N VAL A 167 -25.44 8.75 12.25
CA VAL A 167 -24.64 8.16 13.34
C VAL A 167 -24.18 9.22 14.33
N THR A 168 -23.78 10.41 13.86
CA THR A 168 -23.42 11.52 14.76
C THR A 168 -24.61 12.01 15.57
N GLU A 169 -25.81 12.09 14.98
CA GLU A 169 -27.04 12.45 15.69
C GLU A 169 -27.40 11.39 16.72
N TYR A 170 -27.34 10.11 16.35
CA TYR A 170 -27.64 9.00 17.26
C TYR A 170 -26.67 8.93 18.45
N THR A 171 -25.40 9.27 18.23
CA THR A 171 -24.36 9.23 19.28
C THR A 171 -24.19 10.54 20.04
N PHE A 172 -24.91 11.60 19.67
CA PHE A 172 -24.77 12.93 20.26
C PHE A 172 -24.93 12.93 21.78
N TYR A 173 -26.04 12.38 22.29
CA TYR A 173 -26.33 12.34 23.73
C TYR A 173 -25.30 11.55 24.55
N PHE A 174 -24.67 10.53 23.94
CA PHE A 174 -23.59 9.78 24.59
C PHE A 174 -22.38 10.69 24.83
N TRP A 175 -21.96 11.43 23.80
CA TRP A 175 -20.82 12.34 23.89
C TRP A 175 -21.12 13.54 24.79
N GLU A 176 -22.33 14.11 24.71
CA GLU A 176 -22.81 15.17 25.60
C GLU A 176 -22.69 14.78 27.08
N LYS A 177 -23.12 13.57 27.43
CA LYS A 177 -22.99 13.06 28.80
C LYS A 177 -21.52 12.87 29.20
N TYR A 178 -20.67 12.40 28.29
CA TYR A 178 -19.24 12.21 28.56
C TYR A 178 -18.45 13.51 28.71
N TRP A 179 -18.83 14.57 28.00
CA TRP A 179 -18.23 15.91 28.16
C TRP A 179 -18.48 16.53 29.53
N SER A 180 -19.52 16.09 30.25
CA SER A 180 -19.83 16.59 31.60
C SER A 180 -18.92 16.04 32.71
N LEU A 181 -17.98 15.15 32.39
CA LEU A 181 -17.07 14.51 33.34
C LEU A 181 -15.68 15.18 33.36
N ASN A 182 -14.96 15.07 34.48
CA ASN A 182 -13.70 15.78 34.83
C ASN A 182 -12.47 15.52 33.92
N ASN A 183 -12.64 15.02 32.70
CA ASN A 183 -11.54 14.69 31.78
C ASN A 183 -11.83 15.15 30.35
N LEU A 184 -12.01 16.46 30.19
CA LEU A 184 -12.38 17.12 28.94
C LEU A 184 -11.38 16.87 27.80
N ASP A 185 -10.08 16.96 28.07
CA ASP A 185 -9.04 16.83 27.02
C ASP A 185 -8.96 15.42 26.44
N MET A 186 -9.03 14.39 27.29
CA MET A 186 -9.08 13.00 26.83
C MET A 186 -10.38 12.72 26.06
N THR A 187 -11.51 13.17 26.60
CA THR A 187 -12.83 13.01 25.95
C THR A 187 -12.89 13.69 24.59
N TYR A 188 -12.30 14.87 24.45
CA TYR A 188 -12.19 15.59 23.18
C TYR A 188 -11.34 14.82 22.16
N ASN A 189 -10.19 14.28 22.57
CA ASN A 189 -9.33 13.49 21.69
C ASN A 189 -10.05 12.22 21.20
N ASP A 190 -10.75 11.52 22.11
CA ASP A 190 -11.54 10.34 21.77
C ASP A 190 -12.69 10.67 20.82
N TYR A 191 -13.35 11.81 21.02
CA TYR A 191 -14.40 12.30 20.11
C TYR A 191 -13.86 12.62 18.72
N VAL A 192 -12.71 13.31 18.64
CA VAL A 192 -12.05 13.61 17.36
C VAL A 192 -11.64 12.32 16.65
N GLN A 193 -11.13 11.33 17.40
CA GLN A 193 -10.78 10.03 16.85
C GLN A 193 -12.03 9.28 16.35
N PHE A 194 -13.12 9.30 17.11
CA PHE A 194 -14.41 8.77 16.71
C PHE A 194 -14.90 9.39 15.39
N LEU A 195 -14.91 10.72 15.27
CA LEU A 195 -15.34 11.40 14.04
C LEU A 195 -14.45 11.05 12.84
N ARG A 196 -13.12 10.96 13.05
CA ARG A 196 -12.18 10.54 12.00
C ARG A 196 -12.46 9.12 11.52
N LEU A 197 -12.67 8.19 12.45
CA LEU A 197 -12.99 6.79 12.13
C LEU A 197 -14.35 6.67 11.44
N LEU A 198 -15.36 7.41 11.91
CA LEU A 198 -16.68 7.44 11.29
C LEU A 198 -16.62 8.00 9.86
N SER A 199 -15.89 9.11 9.67
CA SER A 199 -15.66 9.69 8.34
C SER A 199 -14.96 8.69 7.42
N ALA A 200 -13.92 8.01 7.90
CA ALA A 200 -13.21 7.00 7.12
C ALA A 200 -14.13 5.82 6.74
N ARG A 201 -14.97 5.35 7.66
CA ARG A 201 -15.96 4.29 7.41
C ARG A 201 -17.06 4.71 6.43
N CYS A 202 -17.44 5.99 6.44
CA CYS A 202 -18.43 6.55 5.52
C CYS A 202 -17.85 6.96 4.16
N THR A 203 -16.52 6.89 3.99
CA THR A 203 -15.84 7.28 2.76
C THR A 203 -15.63 6.07 1.86
N ILE A 204 -16.17 6.14 0.64
CA ILE A 204 -15.87 5.19 -0.42
C ILE A 204 -14.86 5.82 -1.37
N PHE A 205 -13.76 5.10 -1.58
CA PHE A 205 -12.76 5.44 -2.59
C PHE A 205 -13.02 4.66 -3.87
N PHE A 206 -12.91 5.31 -5.02
CA PHE A 206 -13.08 4.69 -6.32
C PHE A 206 -12.01 5.19 -7.30
N PRO A 207 -11.58 4.36 -8.27
CA PRO A 207 -10.58 4.77 -9.25
C PRO A 207 -11.13 5.87 -10.16
N LEU A 208 -10.34 6.92 -10.38
CA LEU A 208 -10.57 7.93 -11.41
C LEU A 208 -9.55 7.75 -12.53
N SER A 209 -10.02 7.71 -13.77
CA SER A 209 -9.16 7.69 -14.96
C SER A 209 -8.49 9.04 -15.25
N LYS A 210 -9.09 10.14 -14.77
CA LYS A 210 -8.54 11.50 -14.80
C LYS A 210 -8.99 12.26 -13.55
N TYR A 211 -8.07 12.99 -12.92
CA TYR A 211 -8.42 13.96 -11.90
C TYR A 211 -9.32 15.04 -12.52
N ARG A 212 -10.53 15.23 -11.99
CA ARG A 212 -11.38 16.38 -12.31
C ARG A 212 -11.40 17.26 -11.08
N VAL A 213 -11.03 18.53 -11.25
CA VAL A 213 -11.14 19.54 -10.21
C VAL A 213 -12.59 19.54 -9.71
N ALA A 214 -12.77 19.50 -8.39
CA ALA A 214 -14.10 19.55 -7.80
C ALA A 214 -14.79 20.86 -8.25
N ILE A 215 -15.97 20.75 -8.86
CA ILE A 215 -16.79 21.92 -9.18
C ILE A 215 -17.07 22.67 -7.87
N PRO A 216 -16.78 23.98 -7.78
CA PRO A 216 -17.10 24.82 -6.62
C PRO A 216 -18.53 24.60 -6.12
N ALA A 217 -18.73 24.72 -4.80
CA ALA A 217 -19.99 24.36 -4.17
C ALA A 217 -21.17 25.17 -4.73
N GLU A 218 -20.92 26.44 -5.06
CA GLU A 218 -21.86 27.39 -5.65
C GLU A 218 -22.32 26.91 -7.03
N LEU A 219 -21.38 26.51 -7.88
CA LEU A 219 -21.67 25.97 -9.21
C LEU A 219 -22.39 24.62 -9.14
N ARG A 220 -22.07 23.78 -8.16
CA ARG A 220 -22.74 22.50 -7.94
C ARG A 220 -24.20 22.69 -7.48
N SER A 221 -24.44 23.65 -6.59
CA SER A 221 -25.77 24.04 -6.13
C SER A 221 -26.59 24.61 -7.28
N PHE A 222 -25.99 25.49 -8.09
CA PHE A 222 -26.63 26.04 -9.29
C PHE A 222 -27.03 24.94 -10.28
N LEU A 223 -26.10 24.04 -10.65
CA LEU A 223 -26.39 22.92 -11.55
C LEU A 223 -27.49 21.99 -11.02
N SER A 224 -27.51 21.74 -9.70
CA SER A 224 -28.54 20.94 -9.05
C SER A 224 -29.91 21.63 -9.10
N TYR A 225 -29.95 22.94 -8.87
CA TYR A 225 -31.15 23.77 -8.97
C TYR A 225 -31.72 23.79 -10.40
N VAL A 226 -30.86 24.04 -11.40
CA VAL A 226 -31.25 24.00 -12.83
C VAL A 226 -31.82 22.65 -13.22
N ARG A 227 -31.21 21.56 -12.75
CA ARG A 227 -31.70 20.19 -13.01
C ARG A 227 -33.06 19.94 -12.34
N ALA A 228 -33.25 20.40 -11.10
CA ALA A 228 -34.53 20.28 -10.40
C ALA A 228 -35.65 21.06 -11.10
N LEU A 229 -35.37 22.29 -11.55
CA LEU A 229 -36.30 23.10 -12.33
C LEU A 229 -36.66 22.43 -13.66
N SER A 230 -35.68 21.87 -14.36
CA SER A 230 -35.89 21.14 -15.62
C SER A 230 -36.79 19.91 -15.44
N PHE A 231 -36.57 19.13 -14.37
CA PHE A 231 -37.44 18.00 -14.04
C PHE A 231 -38.85 18.43 -13.65
N ARG A 232 -38.98 19.51 -12.89
CA ARG A 232 -40.28 20.08 -12.53
C ARG A 232 -41.03 20.61 -13.74
N GLN A 233 -40.35 21.27 -14.68
CA GLN A 233 -40.91 21.67 -15.97
C GLN A 233 -41.42 20.46 -16.76
N MET A 234 -40.61 19.41 -16.92
CA MET A 234 -41.03 18.21 -17.66
C MET A 234 -42.27 17.56 -17.05
N ARG A 235 -42.38 17.54 -15.72
CA ARG A 235 -43.54 16.97 -15.01
C ARG A 235 -44.80 17.84 -15.08
N THR A 236 -44.64 19.16 -15.02
CA THR A 236 -45.77 20.12 -14.90
C THR A 236 -46.14 20.78 -16.22
N LYS A 237 -45.34 20.58 -17.28
CA LYS A 237 -45.41 21.28 -18.58
C LYS A 237 -45.37 22.81 -18.48
N ASN A 238 -45.00 23.37 -17.33
CA ASN A 238 -44.90 24.82 -17.14
C ASN A 238 -43.63 25.37 -17.80
N ILE A 239 -43.80 26.11 -18.90
CA ILE A 239 -42.72 26.65 -19.74
C ILE A 239 -42.00 27.82 -19.06
N GLU A 240 -42.66 28.55 -18.15
CA GLU A 240 -42.10 29.73 -17.48
C GLU A 240 -40.92 29.40 -16.55
N LEU A 241 -40.84 28.14 -16.07
CA LEU A 241 -39.73 27.67 -15.25
C LEU A 241 -38.36 27.74 -15.95
N LYS A 242 -38.35 27.83 -17.28
CA LYS A 242 -37.12 28.03 -18.08
C LYS A 242 -36.53 29.44 -17.93
N ASN A 243 -37.33 30.42 -17.52
CA ASN A 243 -36.91 31.82 -17.42
C ASN A 243 -36.18 32.12 -16.09
N HIS A 244 -36.29 31.24 -15.09
CA HIS A 244 -35.61 31.39 -13.79
C HIS A 244 -34.12 31.04 -13.80
N VAL A 245 -33.60 30.54 -14.93
CA VAL A 245 -32.22 30.03 -15.06
C VAL A 245 -31.33 30.95 -15.91
N ARG A 246 -31.92 31.97 -16.57
CA ARG A 246 -31.19 33.00 -17.33
C ARG A 246 -30.76 34.14 -16.41
#